data_AF-A0A2E7CWM1-F1
#
_entry.id   AF-A0A2E7CWM1-F1
#
_cell.length_a   1.000
_cell.length_b   1.000
_cell.length_c   1.000
_cell.angle_alpha   90.00
_cell.angle_beta   90.00
_cell.angle_gamma   90.00
#
_symmetry.space_group_name_H-M   'P 1'
#
loop_
_entity.id
_entity.type
_entity.pdbx_description
1 polymer ?
#
loop_
_entity_poly.entity_id
_entity_poly.type
_entity_poly.pdbx_seq_one_letter_code
_entity_poly.pdbx_strand_id
1 'polypeptide(L)'
;MLFSVPFVHGGDGCFNRCSKNPVFTKWFRMAHPDSVMQLRRATGLPVNACKQILEGAEPDLHAKIVDAMESQSDSQLFHDPIEDDPTFAEILAAAADLELSDRPRGIGFCHQYWAVKKRILKEQYDVNWLTPREMNPWITFD
;
A
#
# COMPACT_ATOMS: atom_id res chain seq x y z
N MET A 1 50.09 -23.32 -15.76
CA MET A 1 49.30 -24.55 -15.56
C MET A 1 48.65 -24.48 -14.19
N LEU A 2 47.31 -24.56 -14.16
CA LEU A 2 46.42 -25.11 -13.12
C LEU A 2 46.31 -24.42 -11.72
N PHE A 3 45.09 -23.89 -11.47
CA PHE A 3 44.19 -23.93 -10.28
C PHE A 3 44.78 -23.68 -8.86
N SER A 4 44.11 -23.11 -7.86
CA SER A 4 42.71 -22.75 -7.57
C SER A 4 42.73 -21.89 -6.29
N VAL A 5 41.89 -20.86 -6.15
CA VAL A 5 41.54 -20.30 -4.83
C VAL A 5 40.02 -20.11 -4.80
N PRO A 6 39.31 -20.59 -3.77
CA PRO A 6 37.85 -20.58 -3.74
C PRO A 6 37.32 -19.19 -3.37
N PHE A 7 36.41 -18.71 -4.21
CA PHE A 7 35.59 -17.52 -4.00
C PHE A 7 34.51 -17.84 -2.94
N VAL A 8 34.52 -17.12 -1.81
CA VAL A 8 33.51 -17.24 -0.75
C VAL A 8 32.65 -15.98 -0.71
N HIS A 9 31.37 -16.20 -0.99
CA HIS A 9 30.13 -15.53 -0.57
C HIS A 9 30.13 -14.07 -0.08
N GLY A 10 29.19 -13.33 -0.65
CA GLY A 10 28.63 -12.05 -0.20
C GLY A 10 28.09 -11.39 -1.45
N GLY A 11 26.83 -11.63 -1.82
CA GLY A 11 25.72 -10.87 -1.25
C GLY A 11 25.68 -9.54 -1.98
N ASP A 12 24.69 -9.36 -2.85
CA ASP A 12 24.12 -8.07 -3.28
C ASP A 12 23.48 -8.18 -4.67
N GLY A 13 22.27 -7.64 -4.78
CA GLY A 13 21.96 -6.82 -5.95
C GLY A 13 21.03 -7.41 -7.00
N CYS A 14 19.76 -7.08 -6.81
CA CYS A 14 19.00 -6.29 -7.77
C CYS A 14 18.45 -6.95 -9.05
N PHE A 15 17.12 -6.83 -9.12
CA PHE A 15 16.35 -6.31 -10.25
C PHE A 15 16.17 -7.18 -11.49
N ASN A 16 14.97 -7.03 -12.05
CA ASN A 16 14.50 -7.54 -13.33
C ASN A 16 14.21 -9.04 -13.44
N ARG A 17 12.95 -9.37 -13.19
CA ARG A 17 12.23 -10.20 -14.17
C ARG A 17 10.76 -9.80 -14.33
N CYS A 18 10.56 -8.57 -14.80
CA CYS A 18 9.34 -8.22 -15.51
C CYS A 18 9.43 -8.80 -16.93
N SER A 19 8.77 -9.93 -17.20
CA SER A 19 8.62 -10.46 -18.56
C SER A 19 7.24 -11.09 -18.75
N LYS A 20 6.28 -10.22 -19.07
CA LYS A 20 5.28 -10.40 -20.15
C LYS A 20 4.82 -11.86 -20.36
N ASN A 21 3.86 -12.31 -19.56
CA ASN A 21 3.09 -13.52 -19.87
C ASN A 21 1.65 -13.13 -20.30
N PRO A 22 1.30 -13.22 -21.60
CA PRO A 22 0.04 -12.68 -22.14
C PRO A 22 -1.21 -13.53 -21.82
N VAL A 23 -1.09 -14.55 -20.96
CA VAL A 23 -2.23 -15.33 -20.43
C VAL A 23 -2.70 -14.80 -19.07
N PHE A 24 -1.87 -14.02 -18.37
CA PHE A 24 -2.16 -13.49 -17.03
C PHE A 24 -3.04 -12.23 -17.03
N THR A 25 -3.14 -11.55 -18.16
CA THR A 25 -3.83 -10.25 -18.28
C THR A 25 -5.34 -10.34 -18.40
N LYS A 26 -5.91 -11.55 -18.57
CA LYS A 26 -7.38 -11.76 -18.64
C LYS A 26 -8.02 -12.11 -17.29
N TRP A 27 -7.24 -12.62 -16.33
CA TRP A 27 -7.71 -12.99 -14.99
C TRP A 27 -7.53 -11.89 -13.94
N PHE A 28 -6.73 -10.85 -14.25
CA PHE A 28 -6.48 -9.71 -13.35
C PHE A 28 -7.70 -8.81 -13.12
N ARG A 29 -8.81 -9.02 -13.85
CA ARG A 29 -9.99 -8.13 -13.83
C ARG A 29 -11.18 -8.67 -13.04
N MET A 30 -11.10 -9.88 -12.49
CA MET A 30 -12.13 -10.40 -11.59
C MET A 30 -11.51 -10.59 -10.23
N ALA A 31 -12.07 -9.93 -9.21
CA ALA A 31 -11.73 -10.20 -7.83
C ALA A 31 -11.90 -11.70 -7.56
N HIS A 32 -10.85 -12.37 -7.08
CA HIS A 32 -10.94 -13.80 -6.77
C HIS A 32 -12.01 -13.98 -5.68
N PRO A 33 -12.89 -15.01 -5.76
CA PRO A 33 -13.95 -15.22 -4.76
C PRO A 33 -13.40 -15.28 -3.34
N ASP A 34 -12.19 -15.83 -3.17
CA ASP A 34 -11.52 -15.89 -1.87
C ASP A 34 -11.14 -14.50 -1.35
N SER A 35 -10.61 -13.62 -2.20
CA SER A 35 -10.27 -12.23 -1.82
C SER A 35 -11.53 -11.44 -1.43
N VAL A 36 -12.64 -11.62 -2.15
CA VAL A 36 -13.92 -10.99 -1.79
C VAL A 36 -14.40 -11.45 -0.41
N MET A 37 -14.29 -12.74 -0.13
CA MET A 37 -14.70 -13.30 1.17
C MET A 37 -13.76 -12.93 2.31
N GLN A 38 -12.45 -12.83 2.05
CA GLN A 38 -11.48 -12.34 3.01
C GLN A 38 -11.72 -10.86 3.35
N LEU A 39 -11.95 -10.00 2.35
CA LEU A 39 -12.23 -8.57 2.58
C LEU A 39 -13.50 -8.40 3.40
N ARG A 40 -14.54 -9.20 3.12
CA ARG A 40 -15.76 -9.24 3.92
C ARG A 40 -15.50 -9.65 5.37
N ARG A 41 -14.62 -10.64 5.61
CA ARG A 41 -14.29 -11.07 6.97
C ARG A 41 -13.58 -9.97 7.76
N ALA A 42 -12.67 -9.25 7.13
CA ALA A 42 -11.93 -8.16 7.77
C ALA A 42 -12.80 -6.90 8.01
N THR A 43 -13.61 -6.50 7.03
CA THR A 43 -14.34 -5.22 7.05
C THR A 43 -15.81 -5.32 7.49
N GLY A 44 -16.40 -6.52 7.46
CA GLY A 44 -17.83 -6.73 7.72
C GLY A 44 -18.76 -6.27 6.59
N LEU A 45 -18.23 -5.78 5.47
CA LEU A 45 -19.00 -5.26 4.35
C LEU A 45 -19.84 -6.34 3.63
N PRO A 46 -20.95 -5.97 2.96
CA PRO A 46 -21.68 -6.90 2.12
C PRO A 46 -20.82 -7.35 0.93
N VAL A 47 -20.95 -8.62 0.52
CA VAL A 47 -20.15 -9.25 -0.55
C VAL A 47 -20.10 -8.41 -1.83
N ASN A 48 -21.22 -7.77 -2.20
CA ASN A 48 -21.30 -6.93 -3.39
C ASN A 48 -20.43 -5.67 -3.27
N ALA A 49 -20.33 -5.06 -2.08
CA ALA A 49 -19.45 -3.91 -1.84
C ALA A 49 -17.98 -4.34 -1.93
N CYS A 50 -17.61 -5.45 -1.31
CA CYS A 50 -16.25 -6.00 -1.42
C CYS A 50 -15.85 -6.27 -2.87
N LYS A 51 -16.77 -6.82 -3.68
CA LYS A 51 -16.57 -7.04 -5.11
C LYS A 51 -16.34 -5.73 -5.86
N GLN A 52 -17.18 -4.71 -5.63
CA GLN A 52 -17.04 -3.41 -6.28
C GLN A 52 -15.72 -2.71 -5.93
N ILE A 53 -15.27 -2.83 -4.69
CA ILE A 53 -13.98 -2.28 -4.24
C ILE A 53 -12.83 -2.94 -5.01
N LEU A 54 -12.77 -4.27 -5.02
CA LEU A 54 -11.68 -5.01 -5.66
C LEU A 54 -11.69 -4.90 -7.19
N GLU A 55 -12.86 -4.83 -7.82
CA GLU A 55 -12.98 -4.65 -9.28
C GLU A 55 -12.75 -3.20 -9.72
N GLY A 56 -13.05 -2.22 -8.85
CA GLY A 56 -12.86 -0.80 -9.12
C GLY A 56 -11.47 -0.27 -8.75
N ALA A 57 -10.68 -1.03 -7.99
CA ALA A 57 -9.34 -0.64 -7.58
C ALA A 57 -8.36 -0.66 -8.76
N GLU A 58 -7.50 0.35 -8.79
CA GLU A 58 -6.33 0.38 -9.66
C GLU A 58 -5.35 -0.76 -9.25
N PRO A 59 -4.60 -1.36 -10.19
CA PRO A 59 -3.71 -2.50 -9.90
C PRO A 59 -2.82 -2.37 -8.67
N ASP A 60 -2.21 -1.20 -8.42
CA ASP A 60 -1.33 -1.00 -7.28
C ASP A 60 -2.13 -0.95 -5.99
N LEU A 61 -3.29 -0.29 -5.99
CA LEU A 61 -4.21 -0.27 -4.85
C LEU A 61 -4.75 -1.68 -4.54
N HIS A 62 -5.11 -2.46 -5.57
CA HIS A 62 -5.59 -3.83 -5.38
C HIS A 62 -4.52 -4.70 -4.72
N ALA A 63 -3.27 -4.62 -5.20
CA ALA A 63 -2.16 -5.37 -4.60
C ALA A 63 -1.96 -5.02 -3.12
N LYS A 64 -2.02 -3.74 -2.76
CA LYS A 64 -1.87 -3.30 -1.37
C LYS A 64 -3.05 -3.67 -0.47
N ILE A 65 -4.29 -3.63 -0.98
CA ILE A 65 -5.46 -4.09 -0.22
C ILE A 65 -5.33 -5.59 0.09
N VAL A 66 -4.90 -6.40 -0.88
CA VAL A 66 -4.70 -7.84 -0.69
C VAL A 66 -3.59 -8.12 0.34
N ASP A 67 -2.48 -7.40 0.26
CA ASP A 67 -1.38 -7.51 1.22
C ASP A 67 -1.79 -7.10 2.65
N ALA A 68 -2.57 -6.02 2.77
CA ALA A 68 -3.15 -5.58 4.04
C ALA A 68 -4.14 -6.62 4.61
N MET A 69 -4.90 -7.31 3.77
CA MET A 69 -5.82 -8.35 4.24
C MET A 69 -5.09 -9.56 4.85
N GLU A 70 -3.89 -9.88 4.36
CA GLU A 70 -3.07 -10.98 4.89
C GLU A 70 -2.32 -10.57 6.16
N SER A 71 -1.76 -9.37 6.18
CA SER A 71 -0.91 -8.87 7.28
C SER A 71 -1.67 -8.19 8.41
N GLN A 72 -2.82 -7.58 8.12
CA GLN A 72 -3.60 -6.77 9.06
C GLN A 72 -5.00 -7.38 9.29
N SER A 73 -5.12 -8.72 9.27
CA SER A 73 -6.41 -9.43 9.34
C SER A 73 -7.24 -9.12 10.59
N ASP A 74 -6.59 -8.64 11.66
CA ASP A 74 -7.23 -8.30 12.94
C ASP A 74 -7.65 -6.82 13.02
N SER A 75 -7.29 -6.00 12.02
CA SER A 75 -7.64 -4.58 11.95
C SER A 75 -8.84 -4.34 11.04
N GLN A 76 -9.75 -3.46 11.47
CA GLN A 76 -10.86 -2.96 10.64
C GLN A 76 -10.45 -1.74 9.79
N LEU A 77 -9.24 -1.23 10.00
CA LEU A 77 -8.69 -0.07 9.33
C LEU A 77 -7.34 -0.46 8.73
N PHE A 78 -7.26 -0.53 7.41
CA PHE A 78 -6.04 -0.88 6.71
C PHE A 78 -5.12 0.33 6.55
N HIS A 79 -3.83 0.14 6.79
CA HIS A 79 -2.78 1.13 6.51
C HIS A 79 -1.86 0.64 5.39
N ASP A 80 -1.13 1.56 4.77
CA ASP A 80 -0.17 1.20 3.72
C ASP A 80 1.01 0.46 4.37
N PRO A 81 1.49 -0.68 3.83
CA PRO A 81 2.58 -1.46 4.42
C PRO A 81 3.87 -0.67 4.67
N ILE A 82 4.10 0.43 3.92
CA ILE A 82 5.27 1.28 4.15
C ILE A 82 5.23 2.00 5.51
N GLU A 83 4.06 2.12 6.15
CA GLU A 83 3.95 2.69 7.49
C GLU A 83 4.59 1.79 8.55
N ASP A 84 4.75 0.50 8.27
CA ASP A 84 5.45 -0.46 9.12
C ASP A 84 6.97 -0.49 8.86
N ASP A 85 7.46 0.19 7.81
CA ASP A 85 8.90 0.28 7.53
C ASP A 85 9.56 1.29 8.49
N PRO A 86 10.48 0.84 9.37
CA PRO A 86 11.14 1.72 10.34
C PRO A 86 11.96 2.84 9.68
N THR A 87 12.38 2.66 8.43
CA THR A 87 13.10 3.67 7.64
C THR A 87 12.21 4.88 7.34
N PHE A 88 10.92 4.62 7.10
CA PHE A 88 9.95 5.65 6.74
C PHE A 88 9.11 6.11 7.92
N ALA A 89 9.08 5.38 9.04
CA ALA A 89 8.29 5.74 10.22
C ALA A 89 8.54 7.18 10.72
N GLU A 90 9.81 7.58 10.85
CA GLU A 90 10.16 8.95 11.27
C GLU A 90 9.82 10.00 10.20
N ILE A 91 10.07 9.68 8.94
CA ILE A 91 9.75 10.55 7.80
C ILE A 91 8.24 10.77 7.72
N LEU A 92 7.46 9.71 7.91
CA LEU A 92 6.00 9.75 7.92
C LEU A 92 5.48 10.59 9.08
N ALA A 93 6.05 10.48 10.27
CA ALA A 93 5.65 11.31 11.40
C ALA A 93 5.95 12.80 11.12
N ALA A 94 7.12 13.10 10.54
CA ALA A 94 7.59 14.47 10.37
C ALA A 94 7.07 15.19 9.12
N ALA A 95 6.76 14.46 8.04
CA ALA A 95 6.54 15.04 6.70
C ALA A 95 5.48 16.14 6.69
N ALA A 96 4.32 15.91 7.29
CA ALA A 96 3.20 16.86 7.25
C ALA A 96 3.12 17.78 8.48
N ASP A 97 3.78 17.43 9.58
CA ASP A 97 3.71 18.18 10.84
C ASP A 97 4.36 19.57 10.73
N LEU A 98 5.47 19.69 9.99
CA LEU A 98 6.16 20.97 9.81
C LEU A 98 5.36 21.94 8.93
N GLU A 99 4.87 21.46 7.80
CA GLU A 99 4.18 22.29 6.79
C GLU A 99 2.77 22.71 7.23
N LEU A 100 2.12 21.94 8.11
CA LEU A 100 0.78 22.22 8.61
C LEU A 100 0.76 22.72 10.05
N SER A 101 1.92 23.05 10.62
CA SER A 101 2.05 23.50 12.02
C SER A 101 1.25 24.77 12.33
N ASP A 102 1.06 25.64 11.36
CA ASP A 102 0.34 26.91 11.47
C ASP A 102 -1.15 26.81 11.08
N ARG A 103 -1.60 25.67 10.56
CA ARG A 103 -2.98 25.49 10.11
C ARG A 103 -3.91 25.10 11.26
N PRO A 104 -5.13 25.65 11.31
CA PRO A 104 -6.12 25.26 12.31
C PRO A 104 -6.51 23.80 12.12
N ARG A 105 -6.41 23.02 13.20
CA ARG A 105 -6.90 21.64 13.24
C ARG A 105 -8.41 21.67 13.38
N GLY A 106 -9.11 21.16 12.37
CA GLY A 106 -10.57 21.13 12.33
C GLY A 106 -11.06 20.06 11.37
N ILE A 107 -12.37 20.08 11.10
CA ILE A 107 -13.04 19.21 10.14
C ILE A 107 -12.34 19.27 8.78
N GLY A 108 -12.01 18.11 8.23
CA GLY A 108 -11.30 17.92 6.97
C GLY A 108 -9.78 18.07 7.05
N PHE A 109 -9.21 18.33 8.22
CA PHE A 109 -7.76 18.49 8.38
C PHE A 109 -7.00 17.21 8.03
N CYS A 110 -7.57 16.03 8.32
CA CYS A 110 -6.93 14.75 8.00
C CYS A 110 -6.64 14.60 6.50
N HIS A 111 -7.56 15.04 5.62
CA HIS A 111 -7.37 15.00 4.17
C HIS A 111 -6.23 15.92 3.72
N GLN A 112 -6.11 17.10 4.32
CA GLN A 112 -5.01 18.03 4.03
C GLN A 112 -3.67 17.45 4.49
N TYR A 113 -3.66 16.88 5.70
CA TYR A 113 -2.50 16.21 6.28
C TYR A 113 -1.99 15.08 5.38
N TRP A 114 -2.89 14.19 4.95
CA TRP A 114 -2.52 13.09 4.07
C TRP A 114 -2.09 13.56 2.68
N ALA A 115 -2.72 14.60 2.13
CA ALA A 115 -2.32 15.14 0.83
C ALA A 115 -0.88 15.70 0.86
N VAL A 116 -0.53 16.44 1.91
CA VAL A 116 0.83 16.98 2.10
C VAL A 116 1.83 15.84 2.31
N LYS A 117 1.51 14.90 3.21
CA LYS A 117 2.36 13.71 3.47
C LYS A 117 2.64 12.94 2.19
N LYS A 118 1.60 12.61 1.42
CA LYS A 118 1.70 11.86 0.15
C LYS A 118 2.56 12.59 -0.88
N ARG A 119 2.42 13.91 -1.00
CA ARG A 119 3.25 14.74 -1.88
C ARG A 119 4.73 14.66 -1.50
N ILE A 120 5.06 14.86 -0.23
CA ILE A 120 6.45 14.86 0.25
C ILE A 120 7.11 13.49 0.04
N LEU A 121 6.40 12.40 0.36
CA LEU A 121 6.89 11.04 0.14
C LEU A 121 7.19 10.77 -1.33
N LYS A 122 6.31 11.24 -2.22
CA LYS A 122 6.49 11.05 -3.66
C LYS A 122 7.63 11.90 -4.22
N GLU A 123 7.73 13.16 -3.81
CA GLU A 123 8.74 14.10 -4.34
C GLU A 123 10.15 13.81 -3.82
N GLN A 124 10.28 13.47 -2.54
CA GLN A 124 11.58 13.33 -1.88
C GLN A 124 12.12 11.90 -1.88
N TYR A 125 11.22 10.90 -1.85
CA TYR A 125 11.60 9.50 -1.66
C TYR A 125 11.11 8.57 -2.78
N ASP A 126 10.43 9.11 -3.80
CA ASP A 126 9.77 8.36 -4.88
C ASP A 126 8.78 7.27 -4.38
N VAL A 127 8.28 7.46 -3.16
CA VAL A 127 7.37 6.53 -2.50
C VAL A 127 5.93 6.83 -2.93
N ASN A 128 5.25 5.82 -3.47
CA ASN A 128 3.81 5.89 -3.71
C ASN A 128 3.03 5.39 -2.49
N TRP A 129 2.88 6.25 -1.48
CA TRP A 129 2.08 5.98 -0.28
C TRP A 129 0.59 6.19 -0.55
N LEU A 130 -0.24 5.24 -0.13
CA LEU A 130 -1.70 5.33 -0.19
C LEU A 130 -2.23 5.88 1.13
N THR A 131 -3.11 6.86 1.03
CA THR A 131 -3.74 7.47 2.21
C THR A 131 -4.71 6.49 2.88
N PRO A 132 -5.03 6.68 4.18
CA PRO A 132 -6.05 5.88 4.85
C PRO A 132 -7.40 5.87 4.11
N ARG A 133 -7.78 6.98 3.46
CA ARG A 133 -8.98 7.05 2.63
C ARG A 133 -8.91 6.19 1.36
N GLU A 134 -7.75 6.12 0.73
CA GLU A 134 -7.53 5.29 -0.48
C GLU A 134 -7.48 3.80 -0.13
N MET A 135 -6.85 3.44 1.00
CA MET A 135 -6.83 2.07 1.52
C MET A 135 -8.21 1.61 2.03
N ASN A 136 -9.03 2.55 2.51
CA ASN A 136 -10.34 2.27 3.11
C ASN A 136 -11.45 3.12 2.45
N PRO A 137 -11.75 2.91 1.15
CA PRO A 137 -12.74 3.70 0.43
C PRO A 137 -14.17 3.56 0.99
N TRP A 138 -14.42 2.57 1.85
CA TRP A 138 -15.69 2.35 2.53
C TRP A 138 -15.84 3.15 3.83
N ILE A 139 -14.76 3.77 4.34
CA ILE A 139 -14.77 4.57 5.55
C ILE A 139 -14.82 6.06 5.17
N THR A 140 -15.72 6.79 5.82
CA THR A 140 -15.74 8.26 5.72
C THR A 140 -14.83 8.83 6.78
N PHE A 141 -13.83 9.59 6.35
CA PHE A 141 -12.91 10.32 7.23
C PHE A 141 -13.24 11.80 7.20
N ASP A 142 -13.07 12.47 8.35
CA ASP A 142 -13.27 13.91 8.53
C ASP A 142 -12.16 14.50 9.42
#